data_AF-A0A917KWE8-F1
#
_entry.id   AF-A0A917KWE8-F1
#
_cell.length_a   1.000
_cell.length_b   1.000
_cell.length_c   1.000
_cell.angle_alpha   90.00
_cell.angle_beta   90.00
_cell.angle_gamma   90.00
#
_symmetry.space_group_name_H-M   'P 1'
#
loop_
_entity.id
_entity.type
_entity.pdbx_description
1 polymer ?
#
loop_
_entity_poly.entity_id
_entity_poly.type
_entity_poly.pdbx_seq_one_letter_code
_entity_poly.pdbx_strand_id
1 'polypeptide(L)'
;MNGEASVLLEGPATEPAFADIRTHIEAAYDDSTLYDTNLKEAYARWYADWLDRLRAFIGDDQPRPAGGRTLLVVAQCGSERAPVVGQALYFEIDKRIERVSAIDAEVHLLLFDQLPASPRAALAARGTARHALRGKVQAIDARSGAAEINTDWFVDRGFVLHRAPRPFRPALSAGKQQVTVEIERPLIEQFEYEFGPPDKWVPELGPEELSDDEAGEAWSLVLGLIPEHESEAVVASRQDGAVQHQSWLPLLEYSPDSGSYILLSRGRRRRDG
;
A
#
# COMPACT_ATOMS: atom_id res chain seq x y z
N MET A 1 -16.12 -6.01 -35.59
CA MET A 1 -16.37 -7.10 -36.55
C MET A 1 -15.26 -7.05 -37.57
N ASN A 2 -14.34 -8.01 -37.55
CA ASN A 2 -13.38 -8.21 -38.64
C ASN A 2 -14.13 -8.97 -39.74
N GLY A 3 -14.54 -8.26 -40.79
CA GLY A 3 -15.18 -8.87 -41.95
C GLY A 3 -14.11 -9.35 -42.92
N GLU A 4 -13.71 -10.61 -42.81
CA GLU A 4 -12.85 -11.22 -43.82
C GLU A 4 -13.66 -11.49 -45.09
N ALA A 5 -13.12 -11.04 -46.22
CA ALA A 5 -13.66 -11.33 -47.54
C ALA A 5 -12.72 -12.33 -48.22
N SER A 6 -13.24 -13.50 -48.56
CA SER A 6 -12.53 -14.54 -49.30
C SER A 6 -13.03 -14.59 -50.74
N VAL A 7 -12.12 -14.77 -51.69
CA VAL A 7 -12.42 -14.94 -53.12
C VAL A 7 -12.15 -16.39 -53.50
N LEU A 8 -13.15 -17.08 -54.06
CA LEU A 8 -13.00 -18.41 -54.62
C LEU A 8 -12.61 -18.32 -56.10
N LEU A 9 -11.52 -18.97 -56.48
CA LEU A 9 -11.07 -19.08 -57.87
C LEU A 9 -11.36 -20.50 -58.36
N GLU A 10 -12.13 -20.62 -59.45
CA GLU A 10 -12.49 -21.90 -60.07
C GLU A 10 -12.01 -21.94 -61.52
N GLY A 11 -11.39 -23.06 -61.92
CA GLY A 11 -10.95 -23.29 -63.30
C GLY A 11 -10.26 -24.65 -63.46
N PRO A 12 -9.87 -25.03 -64.69
CA PRO A 12 -9.21 -26.30 -64.96
C PRO A 12 -7.83 -26.35 -64.31
N ALA A 13 -7.46 -27.51 -63.74
CA ALA A 13 -6.18 -27.68 -63.02
C ALA A 13 -4.91 -27.42 -63.86
N THR A 14 -5.05 -27.47 -65.19
CA THR A 14 -3.99 -27.23 -66.18
C THR A 14 -3.82 -25.75 -66.55
N GLU A 15 -4.67 -24.86 -66.03
CA GLU A 15 -4.57 -23.44 -66.32
C GLU A 15 -3.28 -22.87 -65.68
N PRO A 16 -2.48 -22.09 -66.44
CA PRO A 16 -1.17 -21.62 -65.98
C PRO A 16 -1.22 -20.83 -64.66
N ALA A 17 -2.29 -20.07 -64.44
CA ALA A 17 -2.47 -19.29 -63.21
C ALA A 17 -2.53 -20.18 -61.95
N PHE A 18 -3.10 -21.39 -62.02
CA PHE A 18 -3.08 -22.32 -60.89
C PHE A 18 -1.71 -22.98 -60.68
N ALA A 19 -0.87 -23.04 -61.72
CA ALA A 19 0.52 -23.45 -61.55
C ALA A 19 1.31 -22.39 -60.77
N ASP A 20 1.15 -21.11 -61.10
CA ASP A 20 1.78 -20.00 -60.38
C ASP A 20 1.33 -19.96 -58.90
N ILE A 21 0.04 -20.17 -58.64
CA ILE A 21 -0.51 -20.25 -57.27
C ILE A 21 0.11 -21.43 -56.52
N ARG A 22 0.24 -22.61 -57.14
CA ARG A 22 0.84 -23.78 -56.50
C ARG A 22 2.32 -23.55 -56.18
N THR A 23 3.07 -22.98 -57.11
CA THR A 23 4.47 -22.59 -56.87
C THR A 23 4.59 -21.56 -55.75
N HIS A 24 3.66 -20.61 -55.67
CA HIS A 24 3.64 -19.64 -54.57
C HIS A 24 3.31 -20.28 -53.22
N ILE A 25 2.38 -21.25 -53.18
CA ILE A 25 2.06 -22.01 -51.98
C ILE A 25 3.26 -22.86 -51.54
N GLU A 26 3.92 -23.54 -52.46
CA GLU A 26 5.12 -24.33 -52.18
C GLU A 26 6.26 -23.45 -51.64
N ALA A 27 6.51 -22.30 -52.26
CA ALA A 27 7.48 -21.33 -51.77
C ALA A 27 7.11 -20.81 -50.36
N ALA A 28 5.83 -20.58 -50.08
CA ALA A 28 5.36 -20.18 -48.76
C ALA A 28 5.52 -21.29 -47.70
N TYR A 29 5.41 -22.56 -48.09
CA TYR A 29 5.73 -23.69 -47.20
C TYR A 29 7.23 -23.80 -46.96
N ASP A 30 8.05 -23.62 -47.99
CA ASP A 30 9.51 -23.69 -47.89
C ASP A 30 10.08 -22.53 -47.05
N ASP A 31 9.49 -21.34 -47.15
CA ASP A 31 9.85 -20.17 -46.33
C ASP A 31 9.18 -20.18 -44.93
N SER A 32 8.27 -21.14 -44.67
CA SER A 32 7.65 -21.26 -43.36
C SER A 32 8.61 -21.91 -42.37
N THR A 33 8.80 -21.28 -41.21
CA THR A 33 9.51 -21.91 -40.12
C THR A 33 8.54 -22.83 -39.37
N LEU A 34 8.84 -24.13 -39.33
CA LEU A 34 8.11 -25.08 -38.48
C LEU A 34 8.08 -24.55 -37.05
N TYR A 35 6.88 -24.44 -36.47
CA TYR A 35 6.71 -24.06 -35.08
C TYR A 35 7.38 -25.11 -34.19
N ASP A 36 8.59 -24.81 -33.71
CA ASP A 36 9.29 -25.69 -32.79
C ASP A 36 8.63 -25.61 -31.42
N THR A 37 7.99 -26.70 -31.00
CA THR A 37 7.40 -26.82 -29.67
C THR A 37 8.42 -26.63 -28.54
N ASN A 38 9.71 -26.82 -28.78
CA ASN A 38 10.78 -26.52 -27.80
C ASN A 38 11.06 -25.02 -27.68
N LEU A 39 10.70 -24.21 -28.69
CA LEU A 39 10.74 -22.75 -28.57
C LEU A 39 9.60 -22.21 -27.70
N LYS A 40 8.56 -23.00 -27.38
CA LYS A 40 7.51 -22.58 -26.45
C LYS A 40 8.09 -22.28 -25.07
N GLU A 41 9.04 -23.08 -24.61
CA GLU A 41 9.77 -22.84 -23.35
C GLU A 41 10.68 -21.62 -23.47
N ALA A 42 11.38 -21.45 -24.60
CA ALA A 42 12.21 -20.28 -24.85
C ALA A 42 11.39 -18.97 -24.91
N TYR A 43 10.21 -18.99 -25.53
CA TYR A 43 9.28 -17.86 -25.56
C TYR A 43 8.62 -17.62 -24.20
N ALA A 44 8.24 -18.67 -23.48
CA ALA A 44 7.71 -18.55 -22.12
C ALA A 44 8.76 -17.96 -21.17
N ARG A 45 10.02 -18.38 -21.30
CA ARG A 45 11.15 -17.86 -20.53
C ARG A 45 11.51 -16.43 -20.93
N TRP A 46 11.54 -16.12 -22.22
CA TRP A 46 11.72 -14.74 -22.69
C TRP A 46 10.59 -13.82 -22.23
N TYR A 47 9.35 -14.30 -22.25
CA TYR A 47 8.19 -13.55 -21.78
C TYR A 47 8.20 -13.37 -20.26
N ALA A 48 8.62 -14.39 -19.50
CA ALA A 48 8.86 -14.27 -18.06
C ALA A 48 9.98 -13.26 -17.75
N ASP A 49 11.12 -13.35 -18.43
CA ASP A 49 12.24 -12.41 -18.29
C ASP A 49 11.82 -10.99 -18.69
N TRP A 50 11.00 -10.85 -19.74
CA TRP A 50 10.44 -9.57 -20.16
C TRP A 50 9.45 -9.03 -19.12
N LEU A 51 8.56 -9.85 -18.56
CA LEU A 51 7.67 -9.47 -17.47
C LEU A 51 8.43 -9.09 -16.20
N ASP A 52 9.53 -9.77 -15.87
CA ASP A 52 10.36 -9.44 -14.71
C ASP A 52 11.15 -8.15 -14.94
N ARG A 53 11.66 -7.92 -16.15
CA ARG A 53 12.24 -6.62 -16.54
C ARG A 53 11.19 -5.51 -16.58
N LEU A 54 9.98 -5.80 -17.04
CA LEU A 54 8.85 -4.87 -17.03
C LEU A 54 8.44 -4.55 -15.59
N ARG A 55 8.42 -5.54 -14.68
CA ARG A 55 8.19 -5.34 -13.25
C ARG A 55 9.31 -4.54 -12.59
N ALA A 56 10.56 -4.76 -12.96
CA ALA A 56 11.68 -3.97 -12.49
C ALA A 56 11.60 -2.52 -13.01
N PHE A 57 11.19 -2.34 -14.27
CA PHE A 57 11.01 -1.03 -14.91
C PHE A 57 9.80 -0.27 -14.36
N ILE A 58 8.65 -0.93 -14.19
CA ILE A 58 7.45 -0.40 -13.52
C ILE A 58 7.70 -0.19 -12.01
N GLY A 59 8.56 -1.00 -11.41
CA GLY A 59 9.01 -0.85 -10.02
C GLY A 59 9.95 0.34 -9.82
N ASP A 60 10.73 0.71 -10.83
CA ASP A 60 11.57 1.93 -10.82
C ASP A 60 10.75 3.21 -11.12
N ASP A 61 9.60 3.05 -11.78
CA ASP A 61 8.66 4.15 -12.08
C ASP A 61 7.53 4.31 -11.03
N GLN A 62 7.55 3.54 -9.93
CA GLN A 62 6.86 3.99 -8.72
C GLN A 62 7.66 5.15 -8.13
N PRO A 63 7.11 6.39 -8.09
CA PRO A 63 7.80 7.47 -7.43
C PRO A 63 8.08 7.05 -5.99
N ARG A 64 9.37 6.92 -5.62
CA ARG A 64 9.77 6.76 -4.21
C ARG A 64 8.94 7.75 -3.39
N PRO A 65 8.26 7.34 -2.32
CA PRO A 65 7.48 8.27 -1.52
C PRO A 65 8.38 9.43 -1.10
N ALA A 66 8.08 10.62 -1.60
CA ALA A 66 8.90 11.82 -1.41
C ALA A 66 8.79 12.41 0.01
N GLY A 67 8.26 11.65 0.97
CA GLY A 67 8.04 12.09 2.34
C GLY A 67 8.04 10.91 3.31
N GLY A 68 8.62 11.15 4.49
CA GLY A 68 8.70 10.18 5.58
C GLY A 68 7.33 9.80 6.16
N ARG A 69 7.36 8.78 7.03
CA ARG A 69 6.17 8.31 7.76
C ARG A 69 5.47 9.46 8.47
N THR A 70 4.15 9.50 8.36
CA THR A 70 3.35 10.61 8.90
C THR A 70 2.16 10.04 9.66
N LEU A 71 1.97 10.47 10.91
CA LEU A 71 0.72 10.25 11.62
C LEU A 71 -0.30 11.27 11.15
N LEU A 72 -1.48 10.82 10.73
CA LEU A 72 -2.60 11.71 10.52
C LEU A 72 -3.56 11.57 11.69
N VAL A 73 -3.90 12.69 12.30
CA VAL A 73 -4.92 12.77 13.32
C VAL A 73 -6.07 13.55 12.71
N VAL A 74 -7.17 12.86 12.41
CA VAL A 74 -8.40 13.49 11.97
C VAL A 74 -9.31 13.66 13.18
N ALA A 75 -9.82 14.86 13.38
CA ALA A 75 -10.71 15.14 14.50
C ALA A 75 -11.77 16.19 14.16
N GLN A 76 -12.84 16.19 14.93
CA GLN A 76 -13.83 17.26 14.93
C GLN A 76 -13.35 18.41 15.84
N CYS A 77 -13.57 19.64 15.39
CA CYS A 77 -13.43 20.83 16.24
C CYS A 77 -14.51 20.80 17.34
N GLY A 78 -14.10 20.47 18.59
CA GLY A 78 -14.99 20.59 19.75
C GLY A 78 -15.17 22.03 20.25
N SER A 79 -14.38 22.98 19.73
CA SER A 79 -14.47 24.40 20.06
C SER A 79 -14.19 25.26 18.83
N GLU A 80 -14.59 26.54 18.87
CA GLU A 80 -14.27 27.49 17.80
C GLU A 80 -12.77 27.78 17.66
N ARG A 81 -11.98 27.48 18.70
CA ARG A 81 -10.53 27.73 18.71
C ARG A 81 -9.78 26.48 18.28
N ALA A 82 -8.78 26.69 17.43
CA ALA A 82 -7.82 25.66 17.04
C ALA A 82 -6.53 25.78 17.88
N PRO A 83 -5.71 24.71 17.93
CA PRO A 83 -4.37 24.79 18.46
C PRO A 83 -3.52 25.80 17.67
N VAL A 84 -2.65 26.51 18.36
CA VAL A 84 -1.70 27.45 17.74
C VAL A 84 -0.28 26.90 17.86
N VAL A 85 0.65 27.49 17.08
CA VAL A 85 2.06 27.12 17.09
C VAL A 85 2.65 27.18 18.51
N GLY A 86 3.46 26.19 18.85
CA GLY A 86 4.08 26.00 20.17
C GLY A 86 3.17 25.36 21.22
N GLN A 87 1.89 25.09 20.91
CA GLN A 87 1.01 24.36 21.82
C GLN A 87 1.15 22.85 21.67
N ALA A 88 0.89 22.14 22.76
CA ALA A 88 0.93 20.69 22.80
C ALA A 88 -0.45 20.04 22.59
N LEU A 89 -0.46 18.93 21.86
CA LEU A 89 -1.61 18.08 21.57
C LEU A 89 -1.35 16.67 22.10
N TYR A 90 -2.33 16.11 22.81
CA TYR A 90 -2.34 14.73 23.28
C TYR A 90 -3.31 13.86 22.47
N PHE A 91 -2.91 12.62 22.18
CA PHE A 91 -3.80 11.55 21.73
C PHE A 91 -3.20 10.17 22.06
N GLU A 92 -4.01 9.13 21.88
CA GLU A 92 -3.62 7.75 22.17
C GLU A 92 -3.52 6.92 20.88
N ILE A 93 -2.47 6.12 20.76
CA ILE A 93 -2.30 5.16 19.66
C ILE A 93 -2.10 3.75 20.22
N ASP A 94 -2.26 2.72 19.39
CA ASP A 94 -2.06 1.35 19.81
C ASP A 94 -0.59 1.08 20.15
N LYS A 95 -0.34 0.41 21.27
CA LYS A 95 1.01 0.05 21.70
C LYS A 95 1.70 -0.90 20.72
N ARG A 96 0.92 -1.65 19.92
CA ARG A 96 1.45 -2.53 18.86
C ARG A 96 2.09 -1.74 17.71
N ILE A 97 1.85 -0.43 17.61
CA ILE A 97 2.57 0.43 16.68
C ILE A 97 3.93 0.77 17.29
N GLU A 98 4.81 -0.22 17.32
CA GLU A 98 6.21 0.00 17.68
C GLU A 98 6.91 0.91 16.67
N ARG A 99 6.36 1.09 15.45
CA ARG A 99 6.97 1.87 14.36
C ARG A 99 6.79 3.39 14.46
N VAL A 100 5.94 3.88 15.36
CA VAL A 100 5.83 5.32 15.68
C VAL A 100 6.96 5.76 16.64
N SER A 101 7.79 4.82 17.11
CA SER A 101 8.89 5.00 18.06
C SER A 101 9.99 6.01 17.69
N ALA A 102 9.93 6.67 16.54
CA ALA A 102 10.80 7.81 16.28
C ALA A 102 10.21 9.06 16.95
N ILE A 103 10.81 9.48 18.06
CA ILE A 103 10.85 10.90 18.43
C ILE A 103 11.25 11.66 17.15
N ASP A 104 10.53 12.73 16.82
CA ASP A 104 10.58 13.47 15.54
C ASP A 104 9.68 12.97 14.40
N ALA A 105 8.81 11.97 14.63
CA ALA A 105 7.77 11.63 13.67
C ALA A 105 6.85 12.83 13.38
N GLU A 106 6.52 13.02 12.10
CA GLU A 106 5.67 14.12 11.65
C GLU A 106 4.20 13.78 11.84
N VAL A 107 3.43 14.75 12.37
CA VAL A 107 2.00 14.60 12.63
C VAL A 107 1.23 15.66 11.85
N HIS A 108 0.22 15.24 11.11
CA HIS A 108 -0.72 16.11 10.43
C HIS A 108 -2.07 16.03 11.16
N LEU A 109 -2.48 17.15 11.75
CA LEU A 109 -3.78 17.30 12.39
C LEU A 109 -4.75 17.94 11.38
N LEU A 110 -5.82 17.22 11.04
CA LEU A 110 -6.90 17.69 10.17
C LEU A 110 -8.17 17.87 11.01
N LEU A 111 -8.60 19.12 11.17
CA LEU A 111 -9.77 19.48 11.96
C LEU A 111 -10.96 19.82 11.06
N PHE A 112 -12.08 19.17 11.30
CA PHE A 112 -13.34 19.39 10.59
C PHE A 112 -14.41 19.97 11.52
N ASP A 113 -15.34 20.75 10.98
CA ASP A 113 -16.50 21.21 11.76
C ASP A 113 -17.40 20.04 12.19
N GLN A 114 -17.57 19.08 11.29
CA GLN A 114 -18.21 17.80 11.55
C GLN A 114 -17.28 16.68 11.11
N LEU A 115 -17.08 15.68 11.97
CA LEU A 115 -16.29 14.52 11.61
C LEU A 115 -16.92 13.83 10.38
N PRO A 116 -16.16 13.57 9.31
CA PRO A 116 -16.65 12.81 8.17
C PRO A 116 -17.20 11.43 8.58
N ALA A 117 -17.91 10.74 7.69
CA ALA A 117 -18.52 9.45 8.02
C ALA A 117 -17.50 8.30 8.14
N SER A 118 -16.35 8.41 7.48
CA SER A 118 -15.25 7.45 7.59
C SER A 118 -13.88 8.13 7.44
N PRO A 119 -12.78 7.49 7.89
CA PRO A 119 -11.43 8.02 7.69
C PRO A 119 -11.09 8.19 6.21
N ARG A 120 -11.54 7.26 5.36
CA ARG A 120 -11.41 7.37 3.90
C ARG A 120 -12.15 8.60 3.35
N ALA A 121 -13.36 8.87 3.84
CA ALA A 121 -14.10 10.09 3.47
C ALA A 121 -13.37 11.35 3.94
N ALA A 122 -12.76 11.33 5.13
CA ALA A 122 -11.96 12.45 5.63
C ALA A 122 -10.72 12.73 4.78
N LEU A 123 -10.02 11.70 4.32
CA LEU A 123 -8.88 11.87 3.42
C LEU A 123 -9.28 12.46 2.06
N ALA A 124 -10.44 12.03 1.53
CA ALA A 124 -10.99 12.61 0.30
C ALA A 124 -11.39 14.08 0.49
N ALA A 125 -11.97 14.41 1.65
CA ALA A 125 -12.40 15.76 2.03
C ALA A 125 -11.31 16.61 2.70
N ARG A 126 -10.04 16.20 2.71
CA ARG A 126 -8.97 16.92 3.43
C ARG A 126 -8.82 18.40 3.04
N GLY A 127 -9.14 18.75 1.79
CA GLY A 127 -9.11 20.13 1.30
C GLY A 127 -10.21 21.01 1.89
N THR A 128 -11.23 20.43 2.53
CA THR A 128 -12.31 21.14 3.22
C THR A 128 -12.15 21.13 4.73
N ALA A 129 -11.01 20.66 5.26
CA ALA A 129 -10.71 20.76 6.68
C ALA A 129 -10.65 22.24 7.09
N ARG A 130 -11.30 22.58 8.20
CA ARG A 130 -11.32 23.94 8.74
C ARG A 130 -9.92 24.40 9.14
N HIS A 131 -9.14 23.49 9.72
CA HIS A 131 -7.75 23.71 10.04
C HIS A 131 -6.92 22.49 9.69
N ALA A 132 -5.78 22.72 9.05
CA ALA A 132 -4.75 21.72 8.83
C ALA A 132 -3.47 22.20 9.50
N LEU A 133 -2.93 21.41 10.42
CA LEU A 133 -1.76 21.75 11.21
C LEU A 133 -0.71 20.65 11.09
N ARG A 134 0.55 21.05 11.05
CA ARG A 134 1.70 20.18 11.12
C ARG A 134 2.33 20.29 12.51
N GLY A 135 2.60 19.15 13.11
CA GLY A 135 3.28 19.05 14.38
C GLY A 135 4.33 17.95 14.37
N LYS A 136 5.05 17.87 15.49
CA LYS A 136 6.16 16.95 15.70
C LYS A 136 5.97 16.20 17.00
N VAL A 137 6.15 14.88 16.97
CA VAL A 137 6.08 14.06 18.19
C VAL A 137 7.20 14.45 19.14
N GLN A 138 6.82 14.88 20.35
CA GLN A 138 7.72 15.24 21.45
C GLN A 138 7.95 14.07 22.41
N ALA A 139 6.91 13.28 22.69
CA ALA A 139 6.98 12.18 23.63
C ALA A 139 6.02 11.04 23.26
N ILE A 140 6.45 9.81 23.56
CA ILE A 140 5.64 8.60 23.48
C ILE A 140 5.84 7.79 24.76
N ASP A 141 4.77 7.44 25.48
CA ASP A 141 4.83 6.60 26.68
C ASP A 141 3.88 5.40 26.57
N ALA A 142 4.46 4.20 26.56
CA ALA A 142 3.77 2.91 26.46
C ALA A 142 3.75 2.09 27.77
N ARG A 143 4.41 2.55 28.84
CA ARG A 143 4.67 1.72 30.04
C ARG A 143 3.58 1.84 31.09
N SER A 144 3.26 3.07 31.46
CA SER A 144 2.31 3.37 32.55
C SER A 144 1.44 4.58 32.27
N GLY A 145 1.80 5.36 31.22
CA GLY A 145 1.29 6.69 31.01
C GLY A 145 1.83 7.65 32.07
N ALA A 146 2.16 8.88 31.67
CA ALA A 146 2.46 9.92 32.63
C ALA A 146 1.18 10.25 33.43
N ALA A 147 1.30 10.24 34.76
CA ALA A 147 0.18 10.57 35.65
C ALA A 147 -0.32 12.01 35.46
N GLU A 148 0.55 12.89 34.94
CA GLU A 148 0.23 14.26 34.56
C GLU A 148 0.99 14.61 33.28
N ILE A 149 0.26 15.11 32.27
CA ILE A 149 0.82 15.44 30.96
C ILE A 149 0.70 16.94 30.75
N ASN A 150 1.82 17.57 30.40
CA ASN A 150 1.81 18.97 30.00
C ASN A 150 1.34 19.07 28.54
N THR A 151 0.03 19.25 28.35
CA THR A 151 -0.59 19.46 27.05
C THR A 151 -1.61 20.59 27.09
N ASP A 152 -1.83 21.25 25.97
CA ASP A 152 -2.83 22.32 25.84
C ASP A 152 -4.16 21.81 25.28
N TRP A 153 -4.09 20.73 24.51
CA TRP A 153 -5.21 20.11 23.81
C TRP A 153 -5.15 18.60 23.90
N PHE A 154 -6.30 17.96 23.76
CA PHE A 154 -6.38 16.51 23.61
C PHE A 154 -7.47 16.11 22.62
N VAL A 155 -7.25 15.01 21.91
CA VAL A 155 -8.28 14.32 21.13
C VAL A 155 -8.84 13.19 21.97
N ASP A 156 -10.16 13.18 22.15
CA ASP A 156 -10.84 12.12 22.91
C ASP A 156 -11.08 10.85 22.05
N ARG A 157 -11.72 9.84 22.65
CA ARG A 157 -12.05 8.58 21.96
C ARG A 157 -13.11 8.74 20.85
N GLY A 158 -13.87 9.83 20.86
CA GLY A 158 -14.81 10.19 19.81
C GLY A 158 -14.17 10.99 18.68
N PHE A 159 -12.85 11.18 18.72
CA PHE A 159 -12.08 12.02 17.80
C PHE A 159 -12.54 13.47 17.81
N VAL A 160 -12.90 13.99 18.99
CA VAL A 160 -13.22 15.41 19.18
C VAL A 160 -12.05 16.10 19.88
N LEU A 161 -11.66 17.26 19.36
CA LEU A 161 -10.60 18.09 19.92
C LEU A 161 -11.14 18.94 21.07
N HIS A 162 -10.50 18.84 22.24
CA HIS A 162 -10.83 19.60 23.45
C HIS A 162 -9.63 20.34 24.03
N ARG A 163 -9.89 21.44 24.73
CA ARG A 163 -8.89 22.08 25.57
C ARG A 163 -8.58 21.17 26.77
N ALA A 164 -7.30 20.97 27.03
CA ALA A 164 -6.88 20.17 28.18
C ALA A 164 -7.12 20.94 29.49
N PRO A 165 -7.81 20.35 30.49
CA PRO A 165 -7.87 20.92 31.83
C PRO A 165 -6.46 20.95 32.43
N ARG A 166 -6.19 21.90 33.32
CA ARG A 166 -4.91 21.99 34.05
C ARG A 166 -5.16 21.70 35.53
N PRO A 167 -4.57 20.65 36.12
CA PRO A 167 -3.66 19.67 35.50
C PRO A 167 -4.40 18.67 34.58
N PHE A 168 -3.73 18.18 33.54
CA PHE A 168 -4.27 17.16 32.63
C PHE A 168 -3.75 15.78 33.01
N ARG A 169 -4.67 14.87 33.35
CA ARG A 169 -4.36 13.52 33.85
C ARG A 169 -5.22 12.48 33.13
N PRO A 170 -4.87 12.10 31.89
CA PRO A 170 -5.68 11.15 31.12
C PRO A 170 -5.52 9.73 31.67
N ALA A 171 -6.63 8.99 31.71
CA ALA A 171 -6.61 7.57 31.99
C ALA A 171 -6.27 6.80 30.70
N LEU A 172 -5.03 6.30 30.61
CA LEU A 172 -4.55 5.56 29.45
C LEU A 172 -5.46 4.36 29.14
N SER A 173 -5.95 4.29 27.90
CA SER A 173 -6.77 3.16 27.47
C SER A 173 -5.93 1.88 27.40
N ALA A 174 -6.55 0.74 27.75
CA ALA A 174 -5.87 -0.56 27.70
C ALA A 174 -5.33 -0.85 26.30
N GLY A 175 -4.06 -1.23 26.21
CA GLY A 175 -3.40 -1.51 24.93
C GLY A 175 -3.01 -0.27 24.12
N LYS A 176 -3.16 0.94 24.67
CA LYS A 176 -2.72 2.19 24.04
C LYS A 176 -1.42 2.72 24.66
N GLN A 177 -0.76 3.60 23.92
CA GLN A 177 0.38 4.41 24.33
C GLN A 177 0.03 5.89 24.13
N GLN A 178 0.55 6.73 25.02
CA GLN A 178 0.33 8.17 25.03
C GLN A 178 1.25 8.84 24.02
N VAL A 179 0.73 9.78 23.23
CA VAL A 179 1.51 10.59 22.30
C VAL A 179 1.28 12.05 22.60
N THR A 180 2.37 12.81 22.74
CA THR A 180 2.33 14.28 22.83
C THR A 180 3.05 14.88 21.64
N VAL A 181 2.39 15.85 21.00
CA VAL A 181 2.83 16.49 19.77
C VAL A 181 2.88 17.99 19.99
N GLU A 182 3.97 18.63 19.58
CA GLU A 182 4.02 20.08 19.48
C GLU A 182 3.54 20.54 18.11
N ILE A 183 2.66 21.53 18.07
CA ILE A 183 2.21 22.15 16.82
C ILE A 183 3.29 23.11 16.31
N GLU A 184 3.85 22.84 15.14
CA GLU A 184 4.94 23.65 14.58
C GLU A 184 4.43 24.75 13.65
N ARG A 185 3.48 24.42 12.77
CA ARG A 185 3.01 25.36 11.74
C ARG A 185 1.69 24.91 11.10
N PRO A 186 0.96 25.81 10.41
CA PRO A 186 -0.10 25.41 9.51
C PRO A 186 0.42 24.47 8.41
N LEU A 187 -0.38 23.46 8.07
CA LEU A 187 -0.12 22.54 6.96
C LEU A 187 -0.71 23.15 5.69
N ILE A 188 0.15 23.81 4.89
CA ILE A 188 -0.26 24.50 3.65
C ILE A 188 -0.16 23.53 2.47
N GLU A 189 0.75 22.56 2.56
CA GLU A 189 1.01 21.58 1.54
C GLU A 189 -0.13 20.55 1.44
N GLN A 190 -0.57 20.27 0.22
CA GLN A 190 -1.49 19.18 -0.04
C GLN A 190 -0.70 17.91 -0.32
N PHE A 191 -0.94 16.89 0.48
CA PHE A 191 -0.33 15.58 0.31
C PHE A 191 -1.35 14.54 -0.16
N GLU A 192 -0.88 13.61 -0.96
CA GLU A 192 -1.47 12.28 -1.14
C GLU A 192 -0.73 11.32 -0.21
N TYR A 193 -1.48 10.56 0.58
CA TYR A 193 -0.93 9.70 1.63
C TYR A 193 -1.05 8.23 1.22
N GLU A 194 0.03 7.50 1.45
CA GLU A 194 0.14 6.07 1.19
C GLU A 194 0.00 5.30 2.51
N PHE A 195 -0.91 4.32 2.55
CA PHE A 195 -1.22 3.54 3.77
C PHE A 195 -0.97 2.04 3.59
N GLY A 196 -1.13 1.51 2.37
CA GLY A 196 -0.89 0.10 2.07
C GLY A 196 0.59 -0.26 2.12
N PRO A 197 0.94 -1.54 2.34
CA PRO A 197 2.24 -2.02 1.95
C PRO A 197 2.43 -1.80 0.44
N PRO A 198 3.66 -1.51 -0.05
CA PRO A 198 3.94 -1.71 -1.45
C PRO A 198 3.59 -3.18 -1.77
N ASP A 199 2.87 -3.42 -2.85
CA ASP A 199 2.51 -4.78 -3.27
C ASP A 199 3.79 -5.55 -3.60
N LYS A 200 4.36 -6.21 -2.58
CA LYS A 200 5.30 -7.30 -2.77
C LYS A 200 4.47 -8.53 -3.02
N TRP A 201 4.65 -9.12 -4.18
CA TRP A 201 3.99 -10.36 -4.54
C TRP A 201 4.89 -11.51 -4.14
N VAL A 202 4.37 -12.45 -3.35
CA VAL A 202 5.06 -13.70 -3.07
C VAL A 202 4.40 -14.83 -3.85
N PRO A 203 5.19 -15.81 -4.32
CA PRO A 203 4.62 -16.99 -4.96
C PRO A 203 3.78 -17.78 -3.95
N GLU A 204 2.53 -18.06 -4.32
CA GLU A 204 1.72 -19.06 -3.66
C GLU A 204 2.23 -20.44 -4.11
N LEU A 205 2.79 -21.20 -3.17
CA LEU A 205 3.35 -22.51 -3.45
C LEU A 205 2.26 -23.57 -3.33
N GLY A 206 2.20 -24.44 -4.34
CA GLY A 206 1.35 -25.61 -4.37
C GLY A 206 1.88 -26.73 -3.47
N PRO A 207 1.01 -27.69 -3.12
CA PRO A 207 1.36 -28.78 -2.21
C PRO A 207 2.30 -29.82 -2.83
N GLU A 208 2.58 -29.71 -4.13
CA GLU A 208 3.40 -30.65 -4.88
C GLU A 208 4.84 -30.13 -4.98
N GLU A 209 5.77 -30.86 -4.38
CA GLU A 209 7.21 -30.65 -4.53
C GLU A 209 7.71 -31.50 -5.70
N LEU A 210 8.31 -30.83 -6.67
CA LEU A 210 9.01 -31.44 -7.79
C LEU A 210 10.48 -31.60 -7.39
N SER A 211 10.97 -32.84 -7.39
CA SER A 211 12.39 -33.13 -7.16
C SER A 211 13.11 -33.13 -8.50
N ASP A 212 14.19 -32.36 -8.61
CA ASP A 212 15.19 -32.56 -9.65
C ASP A 212 16.30 -33.46 -9.08
N ASP A 213 16.25 -34.74 -9.46
CA ASP A 213 17.16 -35.77 -8.95
C ASP A 213 18.61 -35.58 -9.45
N GLU A 214 18.84 -34.81 -10.52
CA GLU A 214 20.20 -34.48 -11.01
C GLU A 214 20.82 -33.30 -10.26
N ALA A 215 20.02 -32.31 -9.87
CA ALA A 215 20.47 -31.12 -9.14
C ALA A 215 20.44 -31.29 -7.61
N GLY A 216 19.66 -32.26 -7.09
CA GLY A 216 19.42 -32.43 -5.66
C GLY A 216 18.61 -31.29 -5.04
N GLU A 217 17.84 -30.57 -5.87
CA GLU A 217 17.03 -29.43 -5.49
C GLU A 217 15.54 -29.78 -5.56
N ALA A 218 14.82 -29.42 -4.50
CA ALA A 218 13.37 -29.54 -4.45
C ALA A 218 12.73 -28.19 -4.80
N TRP A 219 11.81 -28.24 -5.77
CA TRP A 219 11.10 -27.08 -6.28
C TRP A 219 9.62 -27.19 -5.93
N SER A 220 9.03 -26.15 -5.38
CA SER A 220 7.58 -26.11 -5.19
C SER A 220 6.90 -25.47 -6.39
N LEU A 221 5.79 -26.06 -6.85
CA LEU A 221 5.00 -25.48 -7.94
C LEU A 221 4.44 -24.11 -7.51
N VAL A 222 4.63 -23.06 -8.31
CA VAL A 222 4.00 -21.77 -8.05
C VAL A 222 2.59 -21.79 -8.65
N LEU A 223 1.56 -21.81 -7.79
CA LEU A 223 0.15 -21.79 -8.19
C LEU A 223 -0.34 -20.40 -8.56
N GLY A 224 0.27 -19.37 -7.99
CA GLY A 224 -0.17 -18.00 -8.16
C GLY A 224 0.78 -17.01 -7.50
N LEU A 225 0.41 -15.73 -7.58
CA LEU A 225 1.06 -14.67 -6.82
C LEU A 225 0.01 -14.13 -5.86
N ILE A 226 0.34 -14.13 -4.58
CA ILE A 226 -0.46 -13.47 -3.55
C ILE A 226 0.31 -12.28 -2.99
N PRO A 227 -0.38 -11.21 -2.61
CA PRO A 227 0.28 -10.12 -1.89
C PRO A 227 0.94 -10.65 -0.61
N GLU A 228 2.17 -10.24 -0.33
CA GLU A 228 2.99 -10.67 0.82
C GLU A 228 2.22 -10.52 2.14
N HIS A 229 1.41 -9.46 2.26
CA HIS A 229 0.58 -9.22 3.44
C HIS A 229 -0.58 -10.22 3.60
N GLU A 230 -1.12 -10.77 2.51
CA GLU A 230 -2.11 -11.85 2.55
C GLU A 230 -1.43 -13.20 2.87
N SER A 231 -0.22 -13.41 2.35
CA SER A 231 0.58 -14.61 2.63
C SER A 231 0.92 -14.75 4.11
N GLU A 232 1.29 -13.65 4.79
CA GLU A 232 1.62 -13.66 6.21
C GLU A 232 0.39 -13.97 7.09
N ALA A 233 -0.80 -13.49 6.68
CA ALA A 233 -2.05 -13.80 7.39
C ALA A 233 -2.40 -15.30 7.33
N VAL A 234 -2.06 -15.95 6.21
CA VAL A 234 -2.21 -17.41 6.03
C VAL A 234 -1.14 -18.17 6.82
N VAL A 235 0.11 -17.71 6.82
CA VAL A 235 1.23 -18.34 7.56
C VAL A 235 1.06 -18.24 9.08
N ALA A 236 0.56 -17.11 9.60
CA ALA A 236 0.28 -16.92 11.02
C ALA A 236 -0.77 -17.91 11.59
N SER A 237 -1.60 -18.50 10.72
CA SER A 237 -2.59 -19.50 11.11
C SER A 237 -2.04 -20.94 11.17
N ARG A 238 -0.77 -21.18 10.79
CA ARG A 238 -0.25 -22.53 10.57
C ARG A 238 0.96 -23.01 11.37
N GLN A 239 1.70 -22.22 12.16
CA GLN A 239 2.75 -22.83 12.99
C GLN A 239 3.29 -21.99 14.16
N ASP A 240 3.32 -22.63 15.34
CA ASP A 240 4.22 -22.36 16.46
C ASP A 240 5.67 -22.67 16.04
N GLY A 241 6.60 -21.73 16.28
CA GLY A 241 8.04 -22.04 16.23
C GLY A 241 8.97 -20.95 15.68
N ALA A 242 8.93 -19.76 16.29
CA ALA A 242 10.00 -18.74 16.26
C ALA A 242 10.55 -18.31 14.87
N VAL A 243 9.72 -17.59 14.12
CA VAL A 243 10.18 -16.51 13.24
C VAL A 243 9.51 -15.22 13.73
N GLN A 244 10.30 -14.20 14.07
CA GLN A 244 9.76 -12.86 14.38
C GLN A 244 9.24 -12.23 13.08
N HIS A 245 8.03 -12.62 12.66
CA HIS A 245 7.32 -11.94 11.59
C HIS A 245 6.87 -10.57 12.10
N GLN A 246 7.29 -9.51 11.43
CA GLN A 246 6.83 -8.15 11.70
C GLN A 246 5.38 -8.03 11.25
N SER A 247 4.44 -8.41 12.13
CA SER A 247 3.00 -8.37 11.86
C SER A 247 2.58 -7.02 11.27
N TRP A 248 1.98 -7.02 10.08
CA TRP A 248 1.38 -5.84 9.44
C TRP A 248 -0.03 -5.53 9.97
N LEU A 249 -0.64 -6.43 10.77
CA LEU A 249 -1.97 -6.26 11.35
C LEU A 249 -2.13 -4.93 12.12
N PRO A 250 -1.16 -4.48 12.94
CA PRO A 250 -1.23 -3.19 13.61
C PRO A 250 -1.19 -2.00 12.64
N LEU A 251 -0.75 -2.16 11.39
CA LEU A 251 -0.78 -1.10 10.39
C LEU A 251 -2.11 -1.06 9.62
N LEU A 252 -2.76 -2.21 9.43
CA LEU A 252 -4.12 -2.27 8.87
C LEU A 252 -5.12 -1.52 9.76
N GLU A 253 -4.96 -1.57 11.09
CA GLU A 253 -5.75 -0.81 12.06
C GLU A 253 -5.54 0.72 12.00
N TYR A 254 -4.52 1.18 11.28
CA TYR A 254 -4.21 2.59 11.04
C TYR A 254 -4.29 2.95 9.56
N SER A 255 -4.95 2.08 8.78
CA SER A 255 -5.37 2.35 7.43
C SER A 255 -6.72 3.08 7.42
N PRO A 256 -7.08 3.73 6.31
CA PRO A 256 -8.37 4.40 6.16
C PRO A 256 -9.58 3.46 6.29
N ASP A 257 -9.36 2.15 6.20
CA ASP A 257 -10.38 1.11 6.22
C ASP A 257 -10.61 0.52 7.63
N SER A 258 -9.78 0.90 8.60
CA SER A 258 -9.89 0.46 9.99
C SER A 258 -11.06 1.05 10.78
N GLY A 259 -11.61 2.18 10.31
CA GLY A 259 -12.55 3.01 11.07
C GLY A 259 -11.89 3.92 12.12
N SER A 260 -10.57 3.83 12.34
CA SER A 260 -9.82 4.77 13.18
C SER A 260 -9.53 6.08 12.43
N TYR A 261 -9.71 7.22 13.09
CA TYR A 261 -9.33 8.53 12.56
C TYR A 261 -7.90 8.96 12.90
N ILE A 262 -7.18 8.12 13.65
CA ILE A 262 -5.73 8.20 13.72
C ILE A 262 -5.18 7.21 12.70
N LEU A 263 -4.44 7.71 11.72
CA LEU A 263 -3.91 6.95 10.60
C LEU A 263 -2.39 7.04 10.59
N LEU A 264 -1.74 6.02 10.04
CA LEU A 264 -0.29 6.00 9.87
C LEU A 264 0.03 5.85 8.39
N SER A 265 0.41 6.97 7.78
CA SER A 265 0.90 6.98 6.41
C SER A 265 2.36 6.54 6.37
N ARG A 266 2.68 5.63 5.45
CA ARG A 266 4.03 5.11 5.22
C ARG A 266 4.88 6.01 4.35
N GLY A 267 4.22 6.79 3.50
CA GLY A 267 4.82 7.69 2.54
C GLY A 267 3.79 8.67 2.05
N ARG A 268 4.25 9.81 1.54
CA ARG A 268 3.36 10.82 0.98
C ARG A 268 3.98 11.47 -0.23
N ARG A 269 3.13 11.98 -1.11
CA ARG A 269 3.52 12.73 -2.30
C ARG A 269 2.87 14.10 -2.24
N ARG A 270 3.64 15.15 -2.52
CA ARG A 270 3.06 16.48 -2.67
C ARG A 270 2.21 16.46 -3.93
N ARG A 271 0.98 16.96 -3.82
CA ARG A 271 0.13 17.14 -4.98
C ARG A 271 0.55 18.45 -5.63
N ASP A 272 1.16 18.36 -6.81
CA ASP A 272 1.34 19.52 -7.65
C ASP A 272 -0.04 19.94 -8.17
N GLY A 273 -0.37 21.21 -7.96
CA GLY A 273 -1.65 21.80 -8.33
C GLY A 273 -1.76 22.08 -9.82
#